data_AF-A0A5A7NP14-F1
#
_entry.id   AF-A0A5A7NP14-F1
#
_cell.length_a   1.000
_cell.length_b   1.000
_cell.length_c   1.000
_cell.angle_alpha   90.00
_cell.angle_beta   90.00
_cell.angle_gamma   90.00
#
_symmetry.space_group_name_H-M   'P 1'
#
loop_
_entity.id
_entity.type
_entity.pdbx_description
1 polymer ?
#
loop_
_entity_poly.entity_id
_entity_poly.type
_entity_poly.pdbx_seq_one_letter_code
_entity_poly.pdbx_strand_id
1 'polypeptide(L)'
;MSEHGTEECGGYNAMSKAYKKNPSIELYVKLRREDPDAEIEVSVIGGIEQLFYLEPELGKYGFDPALVASAMDADPNAISELSLQIMEKMIEVKVLAKSGETHLARRGLVVPDKLINWLVACMLDALSWTGELYIPRDLIVLIRERLGGSNPEYEQASRAHEMRSDAISIGGQLLAQGITPSFRMLAKAFGVAPSTVKRWFPNGEFMQEVARRSAWFDKDGKLRPTKEIFGRALHKK
;
A
#
# COMPACT_ATOMS: atom_id res chain seq x y z
N MET A 1 27.41 -14.59 -11.08
CA MET A 1 27.60 -15.15 -9.73
C MET A 1 27.29 -14.01 -8.80
N SER A 2 26.25 -14.17 -7.98
CA SER A 2 25.74 -13.12 -7.09
C SER A 2 26.69 -12.98 -5.91
N GLU A 3 27.57 -11.99 -6.00
CA GLU A 3 28.52 -11.62 -4.96
C GLU A 3 27.78 -10.87 -3.85
N HIS A 4 27.28 -11.62 -2.88
CA HIS A 4 26.84 -11.05 -1.60
C HIS A 4 27.93 -10.12 -1.05
N GLY A 5 27.50 -8.96 -0.54
CA GLY A 5 28.21 -7.73 -0.19
C GLY A 5 29.54 -7.86 0.54
N THR A 6 30.49 -8.50 -0.11
CA THR A 6 31.77 -8.87 0.45
C THR A 6 32.92 -8.47 -0.47
N GLU A 7 33.99 -7.90 0.10
CA GLU A 7 35.28 -7.80 -0.59
C GLU A 7 35.72 -9.23 -1.03
N GLU A 8 36.65 -9.38 -1.99
CA GLU A 8 37.12 -10.69 -2.51
C GLU A 8 37.57 -11.69 -1.41
N CYS A 9 37.73 -11.23 -0.16
CA CYS A 9 38.13 -11.99 1.02
C CYS A 9 36.99 -12.23 2.06
N GLY A 10 35.75 -11.85 1.78
CA GLY A 10 34.68 -11.80 2.77
C GLY A 10 34.63 -10.48 3.55
N GLY A 11 33.43 -9.93 3.79
CA GLY A 11 33.17 -8.77 4.65
C GLY A 11 32.71 -7.49 3.95
N TYR A 12 31.92 -6.66 4.65
CA TYR A 12 31.28 -5.45 4.12
C TYR A 12 32.23 -4.51 3.34
N ASN A 13 31.81 -4.08 2.15
CA ASN A 13 32.56 -3.11 1.35
C ASN A 13 32.64 -1.71 2.00
N ALA A 14 33.47 -0.84 1.43
CA ALA A 14 33.69 0.52 1.95
C ALA A 14 32.40 1.35 2.04
N MET A 15 31.49 1.19 1.06
CA MET A 15 30.21 1.90 1.03
C MET A 15 29.28 1.44 2.17
N SER A 16 29.18 0.13 2.40
CA SER A 16 28.44 -0.48 3.50
C SER A 16 28.98 -0.01 4.87
N LYS A 17 30.30 -0.02 5.05
CA LYS A 17 30.96 0.50 6.27
C LYS A 17 30.66 1.99 6.49
N ALA A 18 30.70 2.79 5.42
CA ALA A 18 30.38 4.22 5.48
C ALA A 18 28.93 4.48 5.89
N TYR A 19 27.98 3.74 5.30
CA TYR A 19 26.56 3.86 5.64
C TYR A 19 26.26 3.42 7.07
N LYS A 20 26.77 2.26 7.51
CA LYS A 20 26.61 1.76 8.89
C LYS A 20 27.09 2.75 9.96
N LYS A 21 28.14 3.54 9.65
CA LYS A 21 28.67 4.56 10.57
C LYS A 21 27.77 5.79 10.68
N ASN A 22 27.02 6.12 9.63
CA ASN A 22 26.16 7.31 9.57
C ASN A 22 24.93 7.04 8.68
N PRO A 23 23.90 6.33 9.19
CA PRO A 23 22.78 5.88 8.37
C PRO A 23 21.77 7.00 8.15
N SER A 24 22.05 7.85 7.18
CA SER A 24 21.18 8.94 6.76
C SER A 24 20.69 8.73 5.32
N ILE A 25 19.49 9.21 5.01
CA ILE A 25 18.91 9.11 3.67
C ILE A 25 19.77 9.87 2.64
N GLU A 26 20.34 11.01 3.03
CA GLU A 26 21.24 11.80 2.19
C GLU A 26 22.50 11.01 1.84
N LEU A 27 23.10 10.32 2.81
CA LEU A 27 24.27 9.48 2.55
C LEU A 27 23.90 8.29 1.66
N TYR A 28 22.80 7.59 1.95
CA TYR A 28 22.35 6.46 1.12
C TYR A 28 22.15 6.88 -0.34
N VAL A 29 21.46 8.00 -0.57
CA VAL A 29 21.23 8.54 -1.92
C VAL A 29 22.56 8.89 -2.60
N LYS A 30 23.48 9.52 -1.88
CA LYS A 30 24.81 9.83 -2.41
C LYS A 30 25.54 8.55 -2.86
N LEU A 31 25.68 7.57 -1.96
CA LEU A 31 26.41 6.33 -2.23
C LEU A 31 25.80 5.56 -3.41
N ARG A 32 24.46 5.42 -3.45
CA ARG A 32 23.75 4.72 -4.54
C ARG A 32 23.82 5.44 -5.89
N ARG A 33 24.01 6.77 -5.90
CA ARG A 33 24.18 7.53 -7.16
C ARG A 33 25.61 7.50 -7.67
N GLU A 34 26.59 7.45 -6.77
CA GLU A 34 28.01 7.30 -7.11
C GLU A 34 28.30 5.89 -7.65
N ASP A 35 27.68 4.87 -7.05
CA ASP A 35 27.76 3.49 -7.50
C ASP A 35 26.37 2.81 -7.45
N PRO A 36 25.67 2.75 -8.59
CA PRO A 36 24.34 2.15 -8.68
C PRO A 36 24.30 0.66 -8.33
N ASP A 37 25.40 -0.06 -8.56
CA ASP A 37 25.47 -1.52 -8.38
C ASP A 37 26.11 -1.90 -7.04
N ALA A 38 26.62 -0.93 -6.27
CA ALA A 38 27.15 -1.17 -4.93
C ALA A 38 26.13 -1.91 -4.04
N GLU A 39 26.57 -3.03 -3.48
CA GLU A 39 25.84 -3.65 -2.38
C GLU A 39 26.06 -2.83 -1.10
N ILE A 40 25.00 -2.20 -0.61
CA ILE A 40 25.05 -1.38 0.60
C ILE A 40 24.26 -2.12 1.66
N GLU A 41 24.93 -2.63 2.68
CA GLU A 41 24.27 -3.22 3.83
C GLU A 41 23.46 -2.15 4.56
N VAL A 42 22.14 -2.29 4.60
CA VAL A 42 21.24 -1.28 5.18
C VAL A 42 20.74 -1.61 6.58
N SER A 43 21.02 -2.79 7.12
CA SER A 43 20.64 -3.15 8.49
C SER A 43 21.27 -2.20 9.50
N VAL A 44 20.48 -1.47 10.30
CA VAL A 44 20.97 -0.51 11.30
C VAL A 44 20.19 -0.57 12.61
N ILE A 45 19.16 -1.41 12.66
CA ILE A 45 18.24 -1.60 13.77
C ILE A 45 18.34 -3.05 14.25
N GLY A 46 18.22 -3.25 15.57
CA GLY A 46 18.25 -4.56 16.19
C GLY A 46 19.61 -4.91 16.83
N GLY A 47 19.91 -6.20 16.87
CA GLY A 47 21.01 -6.77 17.63
C GLY A 47 20.56 -7.36 18.97
N ILE A 48 21.29 -8.38 19.42
CA ILE A 48 20.92 -9.18 20.59
C ILE A 48 20.77 -8.36 21.87
N GLU A 49 21.61 -7.33 22.05
CA GLU A 49 21.53 -6.42 23.19
C GLU A 49 20.23 -5.61 23.23
N GLN A 50 19.74 -5.17 22.05
CA GLN A 50 18.46 -4.46 21.97
C GLN A 50 17.30 -5.39 22.27
N LEU A 51 17.37 -6.64 21.80
CA LEU A 51 16.35 -7.65 22.09
C LEU A 51 16.23 -7.90 23.60
N PHE A 52 17.36 -8.11 24.30
CA PHE A 52 17.35 -8.29 25.75
C PHE A 52 16.82 -7.07 26.50
N TYR A 53 17.17 -5.86 26.05
CA TYR A 53 16.64 -4.63 26.63
C TYR A 53 15.11 -4.53 26.49
N LEU A 54 14.57 -4.96 25.34
CA LEU A 54 13.13 -4.88 25.03
C LEU A 54 12.32 -6.09 25.52
N GLU A 55 12.96 -7.16 25.98
CA GLU A 55 12.30 -8.39 26.45
C GLU A 55 11.13 -8.14 27.42
N PRO A 56 11.25 -7.26 28.44
CA PRO A 56 10.12 -6.97 29.33
C PRO A 56 8.95 -6.26 28.63
N GLU A 57 9.24 -5.39 27.66
CA GLU A 57 8.22 -4.68 26.88
C GLU A 57 7.53 -5.64 25.89
N LEU A 58 8.29 -6.55 25.25
CA LEU A 58 7.75 -7.62 24.41
C LEU A 58 6.79 -8.52 25.19
N GLY A 59 7.24 -9.03 26.34
CA GLY A 59 6.44 -9.89 27.21
C GLY A 59 5.16 -9.21 27.71
N LYS A 60 5.23 -7.92 28.06
CA LYS A 60 4.05 -7.11 28.44
C LYS A 60 2.95 -7.13 27.37
N TYR A 61 3.34 -7.16 26.10
CA TYR A 61 2.42 -7.12 24.96
C TYR A 61 2.14 -8.50 24.34
N GLY A 62 2.67 -9.56 24.95
CA GLY A 62 2.44 -10.94 24.53
C GLY A 62 3.26 -11.39 23.33
N PHE A 63 4.36 -10.71 23.01
CA PHE A 63 5.31 -11.18 22.01
C PHE A 63 6.35 -12.09 22.66
N ASP A 64 6.54 -13.29 22.09
CA ASP A 64 7.59 -14.21 22.51
C ASP A 64 8.97 -13.69 22.04
N PRO A 65 9.92 -13.38 22.95
CA PRO A 65 11.26 -12.95 22.58
C PRO A 65 12.01 -13.94 21.67
N ALA A 66 11.74 -15.25 21.79
CA ALA A 66 12.37 -16.26 20.92
C ALA A 66 11.84 -16.21 19.48
N LEU A 67 10.55 -15.90 19.32
CA LEU A 67 9.96 -15.64 18.01
C LEU A 67 10.56 -14.37 17.39
N VAL A 68 10.71 -13.31 18.19
CA VAL A 68 11.33 -12.06 17.73
C VAL A 68 12.80 -12.29 17.33
N ALA A 69 13.56 -13.06 18.11
CA ALA A 69 14.93 -13.44 17.77
C ALA A 69 14.99 -14.19 16.42
N SER A 70 14.14 -15.20 16.25
CA SER A 70 14.06 -15.97 15.01
C SER A 70 13.72 -15.09 13.79
N ALA A 71 12.84 -14.11 13.98
CA ALA A 71 12.51 -13.14 12.93
C ALA A 71 13.67 -12.17 12.64
N MET A 72 14.50 -11.83 13.64
CA MET A 72 15.73 -11.04 13.48
C MET A 72 16.84 -11.79 12.74
N ASP A 73 16.77 -13.12 12.70
CA ASP A 73 17.62 -14.02 11.91
C ASP A 73 17.01 -14.39 10.54
N ALA A 74 16.01 -13.63 10.09
CA ALA A 74 15.34 -13.78 8.80
C ALA A 74 14.62 -15.13 8.59
N ASP A 75 14.23 -15.85 9.65
CA ASP A 75 13.41 -17.05 9.49
C ASP A 75 12.02 -16.69 8.89
N PRO A 76 11.66 -17.21 7.71
CA PRO A 76 10.43 -16.79 7.04
C PRO A 76 9.16 -17.16 7.80
N ASN A 77 9.17 -18.26 8.56
CA ASN A 77 8.01 -18.69 9.34
C ASN A 77 7.83 -17.79 10.56
N ALA A 78 8.92 -17.45 11.24
CA ALA A 78 8.92 -16.51 12.36
C ALA A 78 8.47 -15.12 11.94
N ILE A 79 8.96 -14.61 10.79
CA ILE A 79 8.51 -13.33 10.24
C ILE A 79 7.01 -13.35 9.93
N SER A 80 6.52 -14.44 9.30
CA SER A 80 5.10 -14.59 8.99
C SER A 80 4.25 -14.61 10.26
N GLU A 81 4.60 -15.46 11.23
CA GLU A 81 3.89 -15.59 12.51
C GLU A 81 3.90 -14.27 13.30
N LEU A 82 5.06 -13.62 13.43
CA LEU A 82 5.16 -12.33 14.11
C LEU A 82 4.34 -11.25 13.40
N SER A 83 4.31 -11.25 12.06
CA SER A 83 3.49 -10.32 11.28
C SER A 83 1.99 -10.51 11.54
N LEU A 84 1.53 -11.77 11.64
CA LEU A 84 0.15 -12.10 11.99
C LEU A 84 -0.18 -11.60 13.39
N GLN A 85 0.64 -11.89 14.40
CA GLN A 85 0.43 -11.42 15.78
C GLN A 85 0.32 -9.90 15.86
N ILE A 86 1.19 -9.17 15.13
CA ILE A 86 1.12 -7.70 15.05
C ILE A 86 -0.21 -7.25 14.44
N MET A 87 -0.65 -7.86 13.31
CA MET A 87 -1.91 -7.51 12.67
C MET A 87 -3.12 -7.80 13.55
N GLU A 88 -3.13 -8.91 14.28
CA GLU A 88 -4.19 -9.22 15.26
C GLU A 88 -4.28 -8.15 16.34
N LYS A 89 -3.14 -7.72 16.91
CA LYS A 89 -3.08 -6.64 17.89
C LYS A 89 -3.56 -5.31 17.31
N MET A 90 -3.26 -5.02 16.04
CA MET A 90 -3.79 -3.84 15.33
C MET A 90 -5.32 -3.93 15.14
N ILE A 91 -5.86 -5.12 14.87
CA ILE A 91 -7.31 -5.36 14.77
C ILE A 91 -7.98 -5.12 16.12
N GLU A 92 -7.44 -5.67 17.21
CA GLU A 92 -7.93 -5.44 18.58
C GLU A 92 -8.02 -3.94 18.90
N VAL A 93 -6.98 -3.18 18.59
CA VAL A 93 -6.97 -1.71 18.77
C VAL A 93 -8.09 -1.03 18.00
N LYS A 94 -8.30 -1.41 16.72
CA LYS A 94 -9.38 -0.85 15.90
C LYS A 94 -10.76 -1.18 16.46
N VAL A 95 -10.96 -2.37 17.02
CA VAL A 95 -12.21 -2.78 17.66
C VAL A 95 -12.48 -1.93 18.91
N LEU A 96 -11.49 -1.79 19.79
CA LEU A 96 -11.60 -0.96 21.00
C LEU A 96 -11.86 0.52 20.69
N ALA A 97 -11.24 1.04 19.63
CA ALA A 97 -11.48 2.41 19.20
C ALA A 97 -12.94 2.61 18.74
N LYS A 98 -13.51 1.63 18.02
CA LYS A 98 -14.90 1.68 17.55
C LYS A 98 -15.94 1.52 18.66
N SER A 99 -15.63 0.78 19.73
CA SER A 99 -16.52 0.64 20.90
C SER A 99 -16.51 1.86 21.82
N GLY A 100 -15.69 2.88 21.54
CA GLY A 100 -15.54 4.07 22.38
C GLY A 100 -14.61 3.86 23.58
N GLU A 101 -13.99 2.69 23.72
CA GLU A 101 -13.09 2.32 24.83
C GLU A 101 -11.65 2.81 24.61
N THR A 102 -11.49 3.99 23.99
CA THR A 102 -10.20 4.62 23.71
C THR A 102 -9.37 4.91 24.98
N HIS A 103 -10.01 4.93 26.15
CA HIS A 103 -9.35 5.04 27.45
C HIS A 103 -8.43 3.86 27.80
N LEU A 104 -8.64 2.67 27.22
CA LEU A 104 -7.78 1.50 27.43
C LEU A 104 -6.43 1.64 26.71
N ALA A 105 -6.41 2.32 25.55
CA ALA A 105 -5.18 2.67 24.86
C ALA A 105 -4.31 3.61 25.73
N ARG A 106 -4.93 4.57 26.42
CA ARG A 106 -4.23 5.47 27.37
C ARG A 106 -3.68 4.77 28.61
N ARG A 107 -4.19 3.59 28.98
CA ARG A 107 -3.68 2.78 30.10
C ARG A 107 -2.51 1.87 29.70
N GLY A 108 -2.04 1.97 28.45
CA GLY A 108 -0.90 1.18 27.97
C GLY A 108 -1.21 -0.31 27.81
N LEU A 109 -2.49 -0.65 27.66
CA LEU A 109 -2.97 -2.03 27.46
C LEU A 109 -2.95 -2.47 25.99
N VAL A 110 -2.66 -1.55 25.08
CA VAL A 110 -2.51 -1.83 23.65
C VAL A 110 -1.05 -1.69 23.23
N VAL A 111 -0.66 -2.47 22.23
CA VAL A 111 0.69 -2.41 21.66
C VAL A 111 0.92 -1.03 21.07
N PRO A 112 1.99 -0.31 21.47
CA PRO A 112 2.24 1.02 20.97
C PRO A 112 2.81 0.97 19.55
N ASP A 113 2.43 1.94 18.71
CA ASP A 113 2.89 2.03 17.31
C ASP A 113 4.42 2.03 17.18
N LYS A 114 5.14 2.61 18.14
CA LYS A 114 6.62 2.61 18.16
C LYS A 114 7.20 1.19 18.23
N LEU A 115 6.56 0.28 18.97
CA LEU A 115 7.04 -1.10 19.12
C LEU A 115 6.74 -1.89 17.84
N ILE A 116 5.54 -1.70 17.27
CA ILE A 116 5.19 -2.28 15.97
C ILE A 116 6.19 -1.83 14.89
N ASN A 117 6.49 -0.53 14.82
CA ASN A 117 7.43 0.01 13.84
C ASN A 117 8.84 -0.56 14.06
N TRP A 118 9.28 -0.72 15.31
CA TRP A 118 10.57 -1.33 15.62
C TRP A 118 10.61 -2.81 15.19
N LEU A 119 9.57 -3.60 15.48
CA LEU A 119 9.48 -5.01 15.06
C LEU A 119 9.51 -5.14 13.52
N VAL A 120 8.74 -4.31 12.81
CA VAL A 120 8.75 -4.28 11.33
C VAL A 120 10.14 -3.91 10.79
N ALA A 121 10.81 -2.92 11.41
CA ALA A 121 12.15 -2.55 11.02
C ALA A 121 13.18 -3.67 11.27
N CYS A 122 13.12 -4.36 12.42
CA CYS A 122 13.95 -5.51 12.71
C CYS A 122 13.77 -6.63 11.67
N MET A 123 12.52 -6.94 11.29
CA MET A 123 12.25 -7.95 10.26
C MET A 123 12.81 -7.53 8.89
N LEU A 124 12.70 -6.26 8.50
CA LEU A 124 13.25 -5.77 7.23
C LEU A 124 14.77 -5.73 7.21
N ASP A 125 15.38 -5.29 8.31
CA ASP A 125 16.83 -5.27 8.46
C ASP A 125 17.40 -6.70 8.49
N ALA A 126 16.66 -7.65 9.05
CA ALA A 126 17.01 -9.07 9.04
C ALA A 126 17.25 -9.60 7.62
N LEU A 127 16.34 -9.28 6.70
CA LEU A 127 16.44 -9.68 5.30
C LEU A 127 17.69 -9.10 4.61
N SER A 128 18.12 -7.91 5.03
CA SER A 128 19.33 -7.28 4.50
C SER A 128 20.59 -7.98 4.99
N TRP A 129 20.79 -8.08 6.32
CA TRP A 129 22.06 -8.56 6.86
C TRP A 129 22.31 -10.06 6.67
N THR A 130 21.24 -10.85 6.52
CA THR A 130 21.34 -12.27 6.18
C THR A 130 21.49 -12.51 4.68
N GLY A 131 21.24 -11.50 3.84
CA GLY A 131 21.18 -11.63 2.38
C GLY A 131 19.90 -12.29 1.86
N GLU A 132 18.97 -12.66 2.75
CA GLU A 132 17.69 -13.29 2.41
C GLU A 132 16.64 -12.23 2.04
N LEU A 133 16.74 -11.65 0.84
CA LEU A 133 15.83 -10.59 0.36
C LEU A 133 14.41 -11.07 0.00
N TYR A 134 14.00 -12.25 0.47
CA TYR A 134 12.66 -12.77 0.32
C TYR A 134 11.74 -12.20 1.41
N ILE A 135 10.83 -11.31 1.03
CA ILE A 135 9.85 -10.73 1.96
C ILE A 135 8.60 -11.64 2.03
N PRO A 136 8.27 -12.25 3.20
CA PRO A 136 7.05 -13.02 3.35
C PRO A 136 5.79 -12.19 3.09
N ARG A 137 4.75 -12.82 2.54
CA ARG A 137 3.51 -12.12 2.14
C ARG A 137 2.82 -11.43 3.30
N ASP A 138 2.84 -12.03 4.48
CA ASP A 138 2.22 -11.45 5.68
C ASP A 138 2.94 -10.17 6.12
N LEU A 139 4.27 -10.11 5.98
CA LEU A 139 5.04 -8.88 6.19
C LEU A 139 4.70 -7.80 5.16
N ILE A 140 4.50 -8.18 3.88
CA ILE A 140 4.03 -7.23 2.84
C ILE A 140 2.66 -6.65 3.21
N VAL A 141 1.72 -7.50 3.65
CA VAL A 141 0.38 -7.05 4.07
C VAL A 141 0.48 -6.14 5.29
N LEU A 142 1.29 -6.49 6.28
CA LEU A 142 1.53 -5.68 7.47
C LEU A 142 2.09 -4.30 7.09
N ILE A 143 3.15 -4.24 6.29
CA ILE A 143 3.76 -2.97 5.84
C ILE A 143 2.73 -2.13 5.09
N ARG A 144 1.98 -2.71 4.15
CA ARG A 144 0.91 -2.00 3.43
C ARG A 144 -0.12 -1.43 4.40
N GLU A 145 -0.54 -2.20 5.40
CA GLU A 145 -1.50 -1.75 6.40
C GLU A 145 -0.96 -0.60 7.26
N ARG A 146 0.35 -0.60 7.56
CA ARG A 146 1.03 0.52 8.23
C ARG A 146 1.12 1.77 7.35
N LEU A 147 1.17 1.63 6.03
CA LEU A 147 1.32 2.72 5.06
C LEU A 147 0.00 3.27 4.51
N GLY A 148 -1.14 2.92 5.09
CA GLY A 148 -2.46 3.43 4.68
C GLY A 148 -3.45 2.37 4.18
N GLY A 149 -3.07 1.09 4.24
CA GLY A 149 -3.97 -0.03 3.98
C GLY A 149 -4.27 -0.27 2.50
N SER A 150 -5.32 -1.04 2.25
CA SER A 150 -5.72 -1.45 0.89
C SER A 150 -6.52 -0.41 0.13
N ASN A 151 -6.79 0.75 0.72
CA ASN A 151 -7.60 1.81 0.11
C ASN A 151 -7.00 3.21 0.35
N PRO A 152 -5.75 3.45 -0.10
CA PRO A 152 -5.10 4.75 0.07
C PRO A 152 -5.82 5.85 -0.71
N GLU A 153 -5.55 7.11 -0.38
CA GLU A 153 -6.26 8.27 -0.95
C GLU A 153 -6.18 8.35 -2.48
N TYR A 154 -5.02 8.05 -3.06
CA TYR A 154 -4.85 8.02 -4.51
C TYR A 154 -5.65 6.90 -5.18
N GLU A 155 -5.80 5.75 -4.53
CA GLU A 155 -6.65 4.65 -5.03
C GLU A 155 -8.13 5.08 -5.00
N GLN A 156 -8.57 5.73 -3.92
CA GLN A 156 -9.92 6.28 -3.82
C GLN A 156 -10.20 7.34 -4.90
N ALA A 157 -9.23 8.23 -5.14
CA ALA A 157 -9.33 9.25 -6.17
C ALA A 157 -9.37 8.66 -7.58
N SER A 158 -8.51 7.66 -7.86
CA SER A 158 -8.49 6.93 -9.13
C SER A 158 -9.82 6.24 -9.38
N ARG A 159 -10.31 5.49 -8.39
CA ARG A 159 -11.61 4.81 -8.48
C ARG A 159 -12.76 5.79 -8.68
N ALA A 160 -12.76 6.94 -7.99
CA ALA A 160 -13.77 7.98 -8.21
C ALA A 160 -13.72 8.54 -9.64
N HIS A 161 -12.53 8.71 -10.20
CA HIS A 161 -12.34 9.12 -11.59
C HIS A 161 -12.87 8.08 -12.59
N GLU A 162 -12.57 6.80 -12.38
CA GLU A 162 -13.10 5.69 -13.19
C GLU A 162 -14.63 5.63 -13.12
N MET A 163 -15.20 5.65 -11.91
CA MET A 163 -16.65 5.62 -11.72
C MET A 163 -17.35 6.82 -12.36
N ARG A 164 -16.71 8.00 -12.36
CA ARG A 164 -17.19 9.19 -13.10
C ARG A 164 -17.22 8.91 -14.60
N SER A 165 -16.15 8.37 -15.17
CA SER A 165 -16.05 8.02 -16.60
C SER A 165 -17.11 6.99 -17.01
N ASP A 166 -17.33 5.98 -16.17
CA ASP A 166 -18.35 4.95 -16.39
C ASP A 166 -19.75 5.55 -16.30
N ALA A 167 -19.99 6.44 -15.32
CA ALA A 167 -21.27 7.13 -15.16
C ALA A 167 -21.63 7.97 -16.39
N ILE A 168 -20.65 8.66 -16.99
CA ILE A 168 -20.83 9.40 -18.25
C ILE A 168 -21.16 8.43 -19.39
N SER A 169 -20.49 7.28 -19.43
CA SER A 169 -20.68 6.27 -20.49
C SER A 169 -22.07 5.62 -20.42
N ILE A 170 -22.50 5.18 -19.23
CA ILE A 170 -23.84 4.65 -19.00
C ILE A 170 -24.90 5.73 -19.25
N GLY A 171 -24.68 6.97 -18.78
CA GLY A 171 -25.56 8.09 -19.07
C GLY A 171 -25.69 8.35 -20.57
N GLY A 172 -24.58 8.31 -21.31
CA GLY A 172 -24.58 8.47 -22.76
C GLY A 172 -25.39 7.38 -23.48
N GLN A 173 -25.26 6.11 -23.06
CA GLN A 173 -26.06 5.00 -23.59
C GLN A 173 -27.55 5.20 -23.36
N LEU A 174 -27.93 5.52 -22.12
CA LEU A 174 -29.32 5.78 -21.74
C LEU A 174 -29.90 6.94 -22.57
N LEU A 175 -29.14 8.04 -22.71
CA LEU A 175 -29.59 9.19 -23.49
C LEU A 175 -29.75 8.86 -24.98
N ALA A 176 -28.86 8.03 -25.55
CA ALA A 176 -28.97 7.58 -26.94
C ALA A 176 -30.21 6.68 -27.17
N GLN A 177 -30.61 5.92 -26.15
CA GLN A 177 -31.86 5.15 -26.12
C GLN A 177 -33.11 6.01 -25.84
N GLY A 178 -32.97 7.34 -25.72
CA GLY A 178 -34.08 8.26 -25.44
C GLY A 178 -34.47 8.35 -23.96
N ILE A 179 -33.68 7.77 -23.05
CA ILE A 179 -33.92 7.80 -21.61
C ILE A 179 -33.09 8.92 -20.97
N THR A 180 -33.74 9.88 -20.30
CA THR A 180 -33.03 10.97 -19.62
C THR A 180 -32.30 10.43 -18.37
N PRO A 181 -30.96 10.43 -18.34
CA PRO A 181 -30.22 9.87 -17.22
C PRO A 181 -30.39 10.72 -15.96
N SER A 182 -30.45 10.06 -14.80
CA SER A 182 -30.49 10.74 -13.50
C SER A 182 -29.48 10.13 -12.54
N PHE A 183 -29.03 10.93 -11.56
CA PHE A 183 -28.13 10.43 -10.52
C PHE A 183 -28.71 9.25 -9.73
N ARG A 184 -30.04 9.14 -9.60
CA ARG A 184 -30.67 7.98 -8.95
C ARG A 184 -30.54 6.70 -9.77
N MET A 185 -30.66 6.79 -11.09
CA MET A 185 -30.50 5.63 -11.98
C MET A 185 -29.07 5.13 -11.98
N LEU A 186 -28.11 6.06 -12.10
CA LEU A 186 -26.69 5.71 -12.05
C LEU A 186 -26.30 5.17 -10.67
N ALA A 187 -26.78 5.78 -9.59
CA ALA A 187 -26.56 5.28 -8.23
C ALA A 187 -27.01 3.82 -8.06
N LYS A 188 -28.17 3.47 -8.62
CA LYS A 188 -28.66 2.09 -8.64
C LYS A 188 -27.76 1.17 -9.45
N ALA A 189 -27.25 1.62 -10.60
CA ALA A 189 -26.32 0.84 -11.44
C ALA A 189 -24.97 0.59 -10.76
N PHE A 190 -24.46 1.55 -9.98
CA PHE A 190 -23.18 1.45 -9.27
C PHE A 190 -23.29 0.91 -7.84
N GLY A 191 -24.51 0.68 -7.32
CA GLY A 191 -24.71 0.25 -5.93
C GLY A 191 -24.26 1.29 -4.89
N VAL A 192 -24.34 2.59 -5.22
CA VAL A 192 -23.91 3.69 -4.33
C VAL A 192 -25.07 4.64 -4.03
N ALA A 193 -24.88 5.57 -3.10
CA ALA A 193 -25.86 6.62 -2.84
C ALA A 193 -25.90 7.66 -3.99
N PRO A 194 -27.06 8.27 -4.31
CA PRO A 194 -27.14 9.34 -5.32
C PRO A 194 -26.26 10.55 -5.02
N SER A 195 -26.03 10.85 -3.74
CA SER A 195 -25.12 11.91 -3.31
C SER A 195 -23.66 11.61 -3.68
N THR A 196 -23.24 10.34 -3.70
CA THR A 196 -21.92 9.92 -4.15
C THR A 196 -21.75 10.20 -5.64
N VAL A 197 -22.74 9.82 -6.47
CA VAL A 197 -22.71 10.11 -7.91
C VAL A 197 -22.67 11.62 -8.17
N LYS A 198 -23.47 12.40 -7.43
CA LYS A 198 -23.46 13.87 -7.55
C LYS A 198 -22.09 14.47 -7.24
N ARG A 199 -21.34 13.92 -6.25
CA ARG A 199 -20.00 14.38 -5.89
C ARG A 199 -18.96 14.17 -6.99
N TRP A 200 -19.15 13.22 -7.91
CA TRP A 200 -18.27 13.02 -9.06
C TRP A 200 -18.36 14.15 -10.10
N PHE A 201 -19.42 14.98 -10.04
CA PHE A 201 -19.67 16.08 -10.97
C PHE A 201 -19.85 17.41 -10.19
N PRO A 202 -18.80 17.91 -9.51
CA PRO A 202 -18.90 19.05 -8.61
C PRO A 202 -19.34 20.34 -9.31
N ASN A 203 -19.00 20.49 -10.60
CA ASN A 203 -19.33 21.69 -11.38
C ASN A 203 -20.68 21.60 -12.13
N GLY A 204 -21.47 20.53 -11.89
CA GLY A 204 -22.76 20.36 -12.57
C GLY A 204 -22.66 19.99 -14.06
N GLU A 205 -21.49 19.61 -14.55
CA GLU A 205 -21.20 19.32 -15.96
C GLU A 205 -21.76 17.97 -16.47
N PHE A 206 -22.42 17.20 -15.60
CA PHE A 206 -22.89 15.83 -15.87
C PHE A 206 -23.66 15.70 -17.19
N MET A 207 -24.74 16.48 -17.37
CA MET A 207 -25.59 16.35 -18.57
C MET A 207 -24.86 16.79 -19.84
N GLN A 208 -23.94 17.75 -19.76
CA GLN A 208 -23.14 18.19 -20.90
C GLN A 208 -22.18 17.09 -21.36
N GLU A 209 -21.50 16.42 -20.42
CA GLU A 209 -20.59 15.32 -20.75
C GLU A 209 -21.35 14.09 -21.25
N VAL A 210 -22.49 13.77 -20.65
CA VAL A 210 -23.39 12.70 -21.11
C VAL A 210 -23.90 12.96 -22.53
N ALA A 211 -24.32 14.19 -22.85
CA ALA A 211 -24.77 14.55 -24.19
C ALA A 211 -23.65 14.43 -25.23
N ARG A 212 -22.41 14.80 -24.85
CA ARG A 212 -21.24 14.59 -25.72
C ARG A 212 -20.97 13.10 -25.95
N ARG A 213 -21.10 12.29 -24.90
CA ARG A 213 -20.86 10.85 -24.95
C ARG A 213 -21.97 10.09 -25.66
N SER A 214 -23.22 10.55 -25.64
CA SER A 214 -24.34 9.86 -26.31
C SER A 214 -24.16 9.76 -27.82
N ALA A 215 -23.46 10.69 -28.45
CA ALA A 215 -23.12 10.64 -29.87
C ALA A 215 -22.31 9.39 -30.27
N TRP A 216 -21.65 8.74 -29.31
CA TRP A 216 -20.86 7.53 -29.53
C TRP A 216 -21.71 6.26 -29.52
N PHE A 217 -22.99 6.36 -29.16
CA PHE A 217 -23.90 5.23 -29.06
C PHE A 217 -25.03 5.35 -30.10
N ASP A 218 -25.52 4.21 -30.57
CA ASP A 218 -26.72 4.13 -31.40
C ASP A 218 -28.00 4.15 -30.53
N LYS A 219 -29.16 4.08 -31.19
CA LYS A 219 -30.47 4.07 -30.52
C LYS A 219 -30.71 2.86 -29.61
N ASP A 220 -29.92 1.80 -29.78
CA ASP A 220 -29.99 0.59 -28.97
C ASP A 220 -28.96 0.64 -27.82
N GLY A 221 -28.20 1.73 -27.69
CA GLY A 221 -27.17 1.94 -26.67
C GLY A 221 -25.84 1.22 -26.95
N LYS A 222 -25.65 0.70 -28.17
CA LYS A 222 -24.40 0.06 -28.58
C LYS A 222 -23.41 1.09 -29.10
N LEU A 223 -22.12 0.84 -28.87
CA LEU A 223 -21.06 1.72 -29.37
C LEU A 223 -21.08 1.73 -30.90
N ARG A 224 -21.13 2.91 -31.51
CA ARG A 224 -21.02 3.06 -32.96
C ARG A 224 -19.64 2.64 -33.46
N PRO A 225 -19.51 2.24 -34.73
CA PRO A 225 -18.22 1.97 -35.34
C PRO A 225 -17.25 3.16 -35.19
N THR A 226 -15.97 2.87 -34.91
CA THR A 226 -14.92 3.87 -34.69
C THR A 226 -14.79 4.86 -35.84
N LYS A 227 -15.05 4.42 -37.08
CA LYS A 227 -15.05 5.27 -38.28
C LYS A 227 -16.12 6.36 -38.24
N GLU A 228 -17.27 6.07 -37.64
CA GLU A 228 -18.39 7.01 -37.50
C GLU A 228 -18.16 7.98 -36.34
N ILE A 229 -17.44 7.56 -35.29
CA ILE A 229 -17.15 8.37 -34.12
C ILE A 229 -16.02 9.38 -34.40
N PHE A 230 -14.95 8.96 -35.10
CA PHE A 230 -13.73 9.77 -35.26
C PHE A 230 -13.44 10.21 -36.70
N GLY A 231 -14.29 9.86 -37.66
CA GLY A 231 -14.20 10.33 -39.06
C GLY A 231 -13.02 9.81 -39.88
N ARG A 232 -12.08 9.03 -39.30
CA ARG A 232 -10.99 8.33 -40.02
C ARG A 232 -10.80 6.92 -39.49
N ALA A 233 -10.46 5.98 -40.39
CA ALA A 233 -9.93 4.70 -39.98
C ALA A 233 -8.59 4.95 -39.25
N LEU A 234 -8.48 4.47 -38.01
CA LEU A 234 -7.18 4.34 -37.35
C LEU A 234 -6.31 3.50 -38.29
N HIS A 235 -5.29 4.12 -38.90
CA HIS A 235 -4.45 3.46 -39.90
C HIS A 235 -3.89 2.17 -39.29
N LYS A 236 -4.08 1.05 -40.01
CA LYS A 236 -3.30 -0.16 -39.75
C LYS A 236 -1.83 0.20 -40.00
N LYS A 237 -0.98 0.06 -38.97
CA LYS A 237 0.45 -0.17 -39.19
C LYS A 237 0.64 -1.60 -39.66
#